data_AF-C5TD38-F1
#
_entry.id   AF-C5TD38-F1
#
_cell.length_a   1.000
_cell.length_b   1.000
_cell.length_c   1.000
_cell.angle_alpha   90.00
_cell.angle_beta   90.00
_cell.angle_gamma   90.00
#
_symmetry.space_group_name_H-M   'P 1'
#
loop_
_entity.id
_entity.type
_entity.pdbx_description
1 polymer ?
#
loop_
_entity_poly.entity_id
_entity_poly.type
_entity_poly.pdbx_seq_one_letter_code
_entity_poly.pdbx_strand_id
1 'polypeptide(L)'
;HLRDLSHAPDCDVLVCGDDPEARETVIGLAGDMGLRAWHAGPIANAAAAEALTSVLIAINMRYKVPGAGIRITGLPDAGGPARRDGDATPRH
;
A
#
# COMPACT_ATOMS: atom_id res chain seq x y z
N HIS A 1 -2.35 18.12 -3.55
CA HIS A 1 -2.09 16.67 -3.72
C HIS A 1 -3.24 15.90 -4.37
N LEU A 2 -4.51 16.31 -4.25
CA LEU A 2 -5.67 15.61 -4.86
C LEU A 2 -5.93 15.90 -6.36
N ARG A 3 -4.92 16.35 -7.12
CA ARG A 3 -5.10 16.83 -8.52
C ARG A 3 -4.22 16.11 -9.54
N ASP A 4 -3.47 15.10 -9.11
CA ASP A 4 -2.64 14.32 -10.02
C ASP A 4 -3.01 12.83 -9.92
N LEU A 5 -3.90 12.41 -10.81
CA LEU A 5 -4.36 11.02 -10.94
C LEU A 5 -3.29 10.11 -11.56
N SER A 6 -2.13 10.65 -11.94
CA SER A 6 -1.05 9.88 -12.58
C SER A 6 -0.09 9.20 -11.60
N HIS A 7 -0.20 9.51 -10.30
CA HIS A 7 0.65 8.91 -9.27
C HIS A 7 -0.03 7.70 -8.63
N ALA A 8 0.24 6.51 -9.19
CA ALA A 8 -0.16 5.26 -8.56
C ALA A 8 0.62 5.08 -7.23
N PRO A 9 -0.05 4.79 -6.11
CA PRO A 9 0.63 4.55 -4.84
C PRO A 9 1.60 3.35 -4.94
N ASP A 10 2.89 3.59 -4.69
CA ASP A 10 3.92 2.54 -4.68
C ASP A 10 3.95 1.77 -3.35
N CYS A 11 2.80 1.23 -2.93
CA CYS A 11 2.66 0.50 -1.68
C CYS A 11 1.73 -0.71 -1.83
N ASP A 12 1.69 -1.54 -0.79
CA ASP A 12 0.75 -2.65 -0.66
C ASP A 12 -0.40 -2.29 0.30
N VAL A 13 -1.58 -2.79 -0.03
CA VAL A 13 -2.79 -2.72 0.79
C VAL A 13 -2.98 -4.03 1.54
N LEU A 14 -3.22 -3.96 2.84
CA LEU A 14 -3.53 -5.11 3.67
C LEU A 14 -5.05 -5.22 3.87
N VAL A 15 -5.61 -6.38 3.53
CA VAL A 15 -7.06 -6.64 3.61
C VAL A 15 -7.31 -7.70 4.69
N CYS A 16 -7.88 -7.28 5.82
CA CYS A 16 -8.31 -8.15 6.92
C CYS A 16 -9.83 -8.34 6.87
N GLY A 17 -10.30 -9.53 7.24
CA GLY A 17 -11.73 -9.84 7.29
C GLY A 17 -12.00 -11.32 7.53
N ASP A 18 -13.16 -11.64 8.09
CA ASP A 18 -13.52 -13.03 8.42
C ASP A 18 -14.31 -13.72 7.29
N ASP A 19 -14.89 -12.94 6.37
CA ASP A 19 -15.55 -13.44 5.16
C ASP A 19 -14.55 -13.47 3.99
N PRO A 20 -14.22 -14.65 3.45
CA PRO A 20 -13.38 -14.78 2.27
C PRO A 20 -13.93 -14.05 1.04
N GLU A 21 -15.23 -14.15 0.74
CA GLU A 21 -15.81 -13.58 -0.49
C GLU A 21 -15.79 -12.04 -0.46
N ALA A 22 -16.10 -11.45 0.70
CA ALA A 22 -15.96 -10.02 0.90
C ALA A 22 -14.51 -9.54 0.74
N ARG A 23 -13.52 -10.29 1.24
CA ARG A 23 -12.10 -9.93 1.08
C ARG A 23 -11.64 -9.98 -0.37
N GLU A 24 -12.03 -11.03 -1.11
CA GLU A 24 -11.72 -11.12 -2.55
C GLU A 24 -12.30 -9.93 -3.32
N THR A 25 -13.54 -9.54 -2.99
CA THR A 25 -14.17 -8.36 -3.59
C THR A 25 -13.36 -7.09 -3.34
N VAL A 26 -12.91 -6.87 -2.10
CA VAL A 26 -12.08 -5.70 -1.74
C VAL A 26 -10.71 -5.72 -2.42
N ILE A 27 -10.09 -6.90 -2.54
CA ILE A 27 -8.81 -7.06 -3.25
C ILE A 27 -8.97 -6.76 -4.74
N GLY A 28 -10.04 -7.25 -5.36
CA GLY A 28 -10.39 -6.94 -6.75
C GLY A 28 -10.56 -5.44 -6.98
N LEU A 29 -11.32 -4.76 -6.10
CA LEU A 29 -11.50 -3.31 -6.15
C LEU A 29 -10.18 -2.54 -6.01
N ALA A 30 -9.29 -2.99 -5.12
CA ALA A 30 -7.96 -2.40 -5.01
C ALA A 30 -7.13 -2.60 -6.28
N GLY A 31 -7.23 -3.78 -6.91
CA GLY A 31 -6.63 -4.08 -8.20
C GLY A 31 -7.15 -3.17 -9.33
N ASP A 32 -8.47 -2.94 -9.38
CA ASP A 32 -9.10 -2.01 -10.34
C ASP A 32 -8.59 -0.56 -10.18
N MET A 33 -8.15 -0.21 -8.97
CA MET A 33 -7.51 1.08 -8.66
C MET A 33 -6.00 1.11 -8.96
N GLY A 34 -5.42 0.02 -9.47
CA GLY A 34 -3.99 -0.11 -9.73
C GLY A 34 -3.13 -0.35 -8.49
N LEU A 35 -3.75 -0.77 -7.37
CA LEU A 35 -3.07 -1.08 -6.13
C LEU A 35 -2.79 -2.59 -6.03
N ARG A 36 -1.72 -2.94 -5.32
CA ARG A 36 -1.45 -4.33 -4.94
C ARG A 36 -2.03 -4.57 -3.57
N ALA A 37 -2.94 -5.53 -3.45
CA ALA A 37 -3.64 -5.84 -2.21
C ALA A 37 -3.42 -7.29 -1.80
N TRP A 38 -3.32 -7.54 -0.49
CA TRP A 38 -3.00 -8.86 0.07
C TRP A 38 -3.93 -9.20 1.22
N HIS A 39 -4.33 -10.47 1.29
CA HIS A 39 -5.00 -11.00 2.46
C HIS A 39 -4.06 -10.93 3.68
N ALA A 40 -4.46 -10.16 4.68
CA ALA A 40 -3.73 -10.01 5.94
C ALA A 40 -4.34 -10.84 7.09
N GLY A 41 -5.27 -11.74 6.76
CA GLY A 41 -5.88 -12.69 7.70
C GLY A 41 -7.26 -12.26 8.22
N PRO A 42 -7.68 -12.78 9.40
CA PRO A 42 -8.99 -12.46 10.00
C PRO A 42 -9.05 -11.00 10.47
N ILE A 43 -10.24 -10.52 10.80
CA ILE A 43 -10.45 -9.12 11.24
C ILE A 43 -9.66 -8.78 12.52
N ALA A 44 -9.37 -9.78 13.36
CA ALA A 44 -8.54 -9.64 14.55
C ALA A 44 -7.13 -9.08 14.25
N ASN A 45 -6.61 -9.29 13.03
CA ASN A 45 -5.31 -8.75 12.61
C ASN A 45 -5.37 -7.25 12.26
N ALA A 46 -6.55 -6.66 12.09
CA ALA A 46 -6.71 -5.26 11.72
C ALA A 46 -6.05 -4.30 12.72
N ALA A 47 -6.03 -4.63 14.01
CA ALA A 47 -5.36 -3.85 15.04
C ALA A 47 -3.86 -3.61 14.73
N ALA A 48 -3.18 -4.59 14.13
CA ALA A 48 -1.78 -4.42 13.71
C ALA A 48 -1.64 -3.44 12.55
N ALA A 49 -2.55 -3.50 11.56
CA ALA A 49 -2.56 -2.58 10.42
C ALA A 49 -2.91 -1.14 10.85
N GLU A 50 -3.83 -0.98 11.79
CA GLU A 50 -4.16 0.33 12.37
C GLU A 50 -2.97 0.93 13.13
N ALA A 51 -2.33 0.12 13.99
CA ALA A 51 -1.15 0.55 14.75
C ALA A 51 0.03 0.93 13.85
N LEU A 52 0.21 0.24 12.72
CA LEU A 52 1.25 0.54 11.73
C LEU A 52 1.16 1.97 11.19
N THR A 53 -0.03 2.56 11.13
CA THR A 53 -0.21 3.95 10.67
C THR A 53 0.61 4.93 11.51
N SER A 54 0.61 4.78 12.83
CA SER A 54 1.41 5.61 13.74
C SER A 54 2.91 5.46 13.48
N VAL A 55 3.37 4.25 13.16
CA VAL A 55 4.77 3.99 12.78
C VAL A 55 5.12 4.68 11.46
N LEU A 56 4.26 4.60 10.45
CA LEU A 56 4.46 5.27 9.17
C LEU A 56 4.49 6.80 9.32
N ILE A 57 3.64 7.38 10.17
CA ILE A 57 3.66 8.81 10.50
C ILE A 57 4.99 9.21 11.13
N ALA A 58 5.50 8.43 12.09
CA ALA A 58 6.80 8.67 12.70
C ALA A 58 7.95 8.61 11.67
N ILE A 59 7.91 7.65 10.75
CA ILE A 59 8.86 7.54 9.62
C ILE A 59 8.78 8.77 8.72
N ASN A 60 7.58 9.20 8.34
CA ASN A 60 7.37 10.39 7.52
C ASN A 60 8.01 11.63 8.14
N MET A 61 7.78 11.85 9.44
CA MET A 61 8.37 12.96 10.18
C MET A 61 9.89 12.86 10.26
N ARG A 62 10.41 11.67 10.58
CA ARG A 62 11.85 11.45 10.79
C ARG A 62 12.68 11.62 9.52
N TYR A 63 12.16 11.16 8.38
CA TYR A 63 12.86 11.17 7.10
C TYR A 63 12.36 12.26 6.15
N LYS A 64 11.38 13.07 6.57
CA LYS A 64 10.82 14.20 5.80
C LYS A 64 10.32 13.76 4.41
N VAL A 65 9.64 12.62 4.36
CA VAL A 65 9.03 12.09 3.13
C VAL A 65 7.53 12.39 3.11
N PRO A 66 6.94 12.62 1.92
CA PRO A 66 5.53 13.01 1.80
C PRO A 66 4.57 11.87 2.15
N GLY A 67 5.00 10.61 2.03
CA GLY A 67 4.22 9.44 2.41
C GLY A 67 5.01 8.15 2.28
N ALA A 68 5.35 7.54 3.41
CA ALA A 68 5.88 6.19 3.48
C ALA A 68 4.73 5.17 3.42
N GLY A 69 4.99 4.07 2.72
CA GLY A 69 4.13 2.89 2.70
C GLY A 69 4.92 1.64 3.07
N ILE A 70 4.22 0.50 3.03
CA ILE A 70 4.85 -0.81 3.16
C ILE A 70 4.79 -1.58 1.85
N ARG A 71 5.70 -2.53 1.72
CA ARG A 71 5.75 -3.48 0.62
C ARG A 71 5.91 -4.90 1.17
N ILE A 72 5.01 -5.80 0.78
CA ILE A 72 5.13 -7.23 0.99
C ILE A 72 6.06 -7.78 -0.08
N THR A 73 7.02 -8.59 0.34
CA THR A 73 8.08 -9.13 -0.53
C THR A 73 8.00 -10.65 -0.58
N GLY A 74 8.63 -11.27 -1.58
CA GLY A 74 8.58 -12.72 -1.77
C GLY A 74 7.29 -13.25 -2.39
N LEU A 75 6.42 -12.35 -2.86
CA LEU A 75 5.21 -12.68 -3.61
C LEU A 75 5.41 -12.30 -5.10
N PRO A 76 4.84 -13.05 -6.05
CA PRO A 76 4.88 -12.67 -7.46
C PRO A 76 4.26 -11.28 -7.63
N ASP A 77 4.79 -10.48 -8.56
CA ASP A 77 4.23 -9.16 -8.85
C ASP A 77 2.78 -9.32 -9.27
N ALA A 78 1.87 -8.99 -8.36
CA ALA A 78 0.44 -8.97 -8.59
C ALA A 78 0.11 -7.78 -9.51
N GLY A 79 0.50 -7.85 -10.78
CA GLY A 79 0.04 -6.97 -11.87
C GLY A 79 0.22 -5.45 -11.72
N GLY A 80 0.85 -4.96 -10.65
CA GLY A 80 1.08 -3.53 -10.43
C GLY A 80 2.03 -2.95 -11.49
N PRO A 81 1.88 -1.66 -11.87
CA PRO A 81 2.63 -1.08 -12.97
C PRO A 81 4.14 -1.24 -12.72
N ALA A 82 4.84 -1.75 -13.73
CA ALA A 82 6.29 -1.89 -13.72
C ALA A 82 6.95 -0.55 -13.35
N ARG A 83 7.97 -0.63 -12.49
CA ARG A 83 8.75 0.50 -11.99
C ARG A 83 9.06 1.50 -13.10
N ARG A 84 8.75 2.77 -12.87
CA ARG A 84 9.52 3.85 -13.48
C ARG A 84 10.67 4.18 -12.55
N ASP A 85 11.81 3.56 -12.79
CA ASP A 85 13.08 4.03 -12.25
C ASP A 85 13.32 5.44 -12.83
N GLY A 86 12.93 6.50 -12.12
CA GLY A 86 12.91 7.84 -12.73
C GLY A 86 12.86 9.06 -11.83
N ASP A 87 12.56 8.96 -10.52
CA ASP A 87 12.68 10.13 -9.61
C ASP A 87 13.93 10.02 -8.74
N ALA A 88 15.08 10.14 -9.39
CA ALA A 88 16.27 10.64 -8.76
C ALA A 88 16.39 12.13 -9.10
N THR A 89 15.52 12.98 -8.54
CA THR A 89 15.77 14.42 -8.55
C THR A 89 17.04 14.70 -7.74
N PRO A 90 18.08 15.33 -8.31
CA PRO A 90 19.28 15.66 -7.54
C PRO A 90 18.93 16.76 -6.55
N ARG A 91 19.03 16.45 -5.26
CA ARG A 91 18.98 17.46 -4.20
C ARG A 91 20.31 18.21 -4.22
N HIS A 92 20.27 19.49 -4.59
CA HIS A 92 21.31 20.47 -4.34
C HIS A 92 21.53 20.68 -2.83
#